data_AF-A8U4J7-F1
#
_entry.id   AF-A8U4J7-F1
#
_cell.length_a   1.000
_cell.length_b   1.000
_cell.length_c   1.000
_cell.angle_alpha   90.00
_cell.angle_beta   90.00
_cell.angle_gamma   90.00
#
_symmetry.space_group_name_H-M   'P 1'
#
loop_
_entity.id
_entity.type
_entity.pdbx_description
1 polymer ?
#
loop_
_entity_poly.entity_id
_entity_poly.type
_entity_poly.pdbx_seq_one_letter_code
_entity_poly.pdbx_strand_id
1 'polypeptide(L)'
;MVGNDVIIAADIHEPEPLKADIALIQAEKADRWGNLTYSKSARNFAPVMAMAADLTVVQARHIVPLEAMDPETIVTPSIFVDRVVHVSNDREWDI
;
A
#
# COMPACT_ATOMS: atom_id res chain seq x y z
N MET A 1 14.79 21.60 -7.00
CA MET A 1 14.43 20.20 -6.73
C MET A 1 14.76 19.89 -5.28
N VAL A 2 13.92 20.36 -4.35
CA VAL A 2 14.05 20.06 -2.92
C VAL A 2 12.62 20.03 -2.39
N GLY A 3 12.06 18.85 -2.16
CA GLY A 3 10.67 18.72 -1.74
C GLY A 3 10.38 17.29 -1.28
N ASN A 4 10.17 17.14 0.03
CA ASN A 4 9.66 15.93 0.66
C ASN A 4 8.20 15.72 0.22
N ASP A 5 7.99 15.19 -0.98
CA ASP A 5 6.65 15.08 -1.53
C ASP A 5 6.00 13.75 -1.15
N VAL A 6 4.93 13.85 -0.35
CA VAL A 6 3.83 12.89 -0.41
C VAL A 6 3.11 13.19 -1.72
N ILE A 7 3.17 12.29 -2.69
CA ILE A 7 2.55 12.52 -4.00
C ILE A 7 1.03 12.59 -3.83
N ILE A 8 0.50 13.82 -3.86
CA ILE A 8 -0.89 14.14 -4.13
C ILE A 8 -0.89 14.71 -5.55
N ALA A 9 -1.49 13.98 -6.48
CA ALA A 9 -1.43 14.26 -7.91
C ALA A 9 -1.98 15.67 -8.26
N ALA A 10 -1.08 16.61 -8.62
CA ALA A 10 -1.41 17.80 -9.41
C ALA A 10 -0.14 18.55 -9.88
N ASP A 11 0.42 18.16 -11.02
CA ASP A 11 0.83 19.06 -12.12
C ASP A 11 1.23 18.18 -13.32
N ILE A 12 0.58 18.32 -14.48
CA ILE A 12 0.85 17.50 -15.67
C ILE A 12 1.01 18.39 -16.90
N HIS A 13 2.21 18.94 -17.08
CA HIS A 13 2.63 19.52 -18.36
C HIS A 13 3.45 18.53 -19.20
N GLU A 14 4.17 17.60 -18.56
CA GLU A 14 4.93 16.52 -19.22
C GLU A 14 4.90 15.27 -18.30
N PRO A 15 4.59 14.05 -18.81
CA PRO A 15 4.46 12.87 -17.97
C PRO A 15 5.82 12.30 -17.59
N GLU A 16 6.48 12.90 -16.60
CA GLU A 16 7.66 12.31 -15.98
C GLU A 16 7.27 11.22 -14.96
N PRO A 17 8.10 10.17 -14.76
CA PRO A 17 7.86 9.17 -13.72
C PRO A 17 7.77 9.82 -12.34
N LEU A 18 6.63 9.65 -11.68
CA LEU A 18 6.39 10.12 -10.32
C LEU A 18 6.92 9.10 -9.32
N LYS A 19 8.04 9.41 -8.65
CA LYS A 19 8.62 8.60 -7.57
C LYS A 19 8.48 9.34 -6.24
N ALA A 20 7.99 8.65 -5.22
CA ALA A 20 7.80 9.18 -3.87
C ALA A 20 8.91 8.75 -2.91
N ASP A 21 9.17 9.54 -1.87
CA ASP A 21 9.98 9.08 -0.75
C ASP A 21 9.20 8.03 0.07
N ILE A 22 7.89 8.22 0.22
CA ILE A 22 7.03 7.39 1.07
C ILE A 22 5.70 7.08 0.37
N ALA A 23 5.28 5.81 0.39
CA ALA A 23 3.93 5.36 0.06
C ALA A 23 3.18 4.91 1.32
N LEU A 24 2.00 5.49 1.54
CA LEU A 24 1.06 5.05 2.56
C LEU A 24 -0.09 4.30 1.89
N ILE A 25 -0.25 3.03 2.24
CA ILE A 25 -1.19 2.12 1.58
C ILE A 25 -2.15 1.51 2.59
N GLN A 26 -3.40 1.33 2.18
CA GLN A 26 -4.37 0.53 2.92
C GLN A 26 -4.61 -0.81 2.20
N ALA A 27 -4.52 -1.91 2.95
CA ALA A 27 -4.77 -3.26 2.47
C ALA A 27 -5.89 -3.94 3.27
N GLU A 28 -6.55 -4.91 2.63
CA GLU A 28 -7.58 -5.73 3.28
C GLU A 28 -6.92 -6.79 4.18
N LYS A 29 -5.99 -7.56 3.63
CA LYS A 29 -5.19 -8.53 4.39
C LYS A 29 -3.71 -8.32 4.11
N ALA A 30 -2.90 -8.53 5.15
CA ALA A 30 -1.47 -8.65 5.04
C ALA A 30 -0.97 -9.84 5.87
N ASP A 31 0.06 -10.53 5.39
CA ASP A 31 0.80 -11.49 6.21
C ASP A 31 2.05 -10.85 6.84
N ARG A 32 2.76 -11.61 7.68
CA ARG A 32 3.98 -11.12 8.35
C ARG A 32 5.15 -10.84 7.41
N TRP A 33 5.11 -11.32 6.16
CA TRP A 33 6.13 -11.01 5.15
C TRP A 33 5.80 -9.71 4.41
N GLY A 34 4.57 -9.23 4.47
CA GLY A 34 4.13 -8.04 3.77
C GLY A 34 3.41 -8.32 2.45
N ASN A 35 3.01 -9.56 2.19
CA ASN A 35 2.15 -9.83 1.03
C ASN A 35 0.76 -9.24 1.26
N LEU A 36 0.21 -8.55 0.26
CA LEU A 36 -1.04 -7.81 0.41
C LEU A 36 -2.14 -8.30 -0.53
N THR A 37 -3.36 -8.27 0.00
CA THR A 37 -4.60 -8.34 -0.79
C THR A 37 -5.46 -7.12 -0.53
N TYR A 38 -6.35 -6.80 -1.47
CA TYR A 38 -7.20 -5.61 -1.43
C TYR A 38 -8.65 -6.00 -1.70
N SER A 39 -9.60 -5.25 -1.15
CA SER A 39 -11.02 -5.44 -1.41
C SER A 39 -11.48 -4.61 -2.61
N LYS A 40 -11.95 -5.28 -3.68
CA LYS A 40 -12.61 -4.65 -4.85
C LYS A 40 -11.87 -3.39 -5.35
N SER A 41 -12.51 -2.21 -5.24
CA SER A 41 -12.01 -0.91 -5.68
C SER A 41 -10.90 -0.33 -4.81
N ALA A 42 -10.68 -0.84 -3.59
CA ALA A 42 -9.57 -0.42 -2.72
C ALA A 42 -8.20 -0.80 -3.27
N ARG A 43 -8.14 -1.59 -4.35
CA ARG A 43 -6.92 -1.93 -5.09
C ARG A 43 -6.32 -0.76 -5.87
N ASN A 44 -7.11 0.25 -6.24
CA ASN A 44 -6.78 1.40 -7.12
C ASN A 44 -5.29 1.63 -7.48
N PHE A 45 -4.62 2.59 -6.84
CA PHE A 45 -3.24 3.00 -7.08
C PHE A 45 -2.26 2.29 -6.13
N ALA A 46 -2.74 1.62 -5.09
CA ALA A 46 -1.91 1.05 -4.04
C ALA A 46 -0.74 0.18 -4.58
N PRO A 47 -0.93 -0.79 -5.49
CA PRO A 47 0.18 -1.59 -6.00
C PRO A 47 1.22 -0.77 -6.78
N VAL A 48 0.79 0.22 -7.55
CA VAL A 48 1.70 1.09 -8.31
C VAL A 48 2.47 2.02 -7.38
N MET A 49 1.80 2.59 -6.37
CA MET A 49 2.44 3.43 -5.35
C MET A 49 3.47 2.65 -4.53
N ALA A 50 3.20 1.38 -4.21
CA ALA A 50 4.15 0.51 -3.50
C ALA A 50 5.46 0.31 -4.27
N MET A 51 5.37 0.23 -5.60
CA MET A 51 6.52 0.05 -6.49
C MET A 51 7.25 1.37 -6.79
N ALA A 52 6.59 2.50 -6.55
CA ALA A 52 7.09 3.84 -6.90
C ALA A 52 7.57 4.64 -5.67
N ALA A 53 7.81 3.99 -4.53
CA ALA A 53 8.29 4.64 -3.31
C ALA A 53 9.58 4.03 -2.76
N ASP A 54 10.39 4.84 -2.09
CA ASP A 54 11.58 4.36 -1.35
C ASP A 54 11.21 3.69 -0.01
N LEU A 55 10.07 4.08 0.59
CA LEU A 55 9.52 3.47 1.79
C LEU A 55 8.01 3.25 1.65
N THR A 56 7.58 1.99 1.72
CA THR A 56 6.17 1.61 1.69
C THR A 56 5.70 1.17 3.08
N VAL A 57 4.75 1.92 3.64
CA VAL A 57 4.10 1.61 4.91
C VAL A 57 2.64 1.27 4.67
N VAL A 58 2.23 0.09 5.12
CA VAL A 58 0.90 -0.47 4.86
C VAL A 58 0.12 -0.56 6.16
N GLN A 59 -1.07 0.02 6.17
CA GLN A 59 -2.09 -0.32 7.15
C GLN A 59 -2.94 -1.48 6.62
N ALA A 60 -3.03 -2.58 7.37
CA ALA A 60 -3.86 -3.72 6.99
C ALA A 60 -5.02 -3.90 7.97
N ARG A 61 -6.22 -4.16 7.44
CA ARG A 61 -7.41 -4.47 8.27
C ARG A 61 -7.28 -5.81 8.98
N HIS A 62 -6.69 -6.79 8.31
CA HIS A 62 -6.46 -8.12 8.88
C HIS A 62 -5.00 -8.52 8.71
N ILE A 63 -4.31 -8.75 9.83
CA ILE A 63 -3.05 -9.47 9.82
C ILE A 63 -3.36 -10.97 9.90
N VAL A 64 -2.98 -11.71 8.87
CA VAL A 64 -3.23 -13.15 8.78
C VAL A 64 -1.94 -13.95 8.97
N PRO A 65 -2.02 -15.22 9.39
CA PRO A 65 -0.87 -16.10 9.41
C PRO A 65 -0.21 -16.23 8.04
N LEU A 66 1.06 -16.64 8.01
CA LEU A 66 1.69 -17.05 6.76
C LEU A 66 0.89 -18.17 6.10
N GLU A 67 0.93 -18.19 4.77
CA GLU A 67 0.26 -19.21 3.94
C GLU A 67 -1.27 -19.23 4.07
N ALA A 68 -1.87 -18.32 4.84
CA ALA A 68 -3.32 -18.17 4.96
C ALA A 68 -3.96 -17.44 3.76
N MET A 69 -3.15 -16.89 2.86
CA MET A 69 -3.60 -16.27 1.61
C MET A 69 -3.22 -17.16 0.44
N ASP A 70 -4.13 -17.31 -0.50
CA ASP A 70 -3.86 -17.97 -1.78
C ASP A 70 -2.83 -17.12 -2.57
N PRO A 71 -1.68 -17.69 -2.96
CA PRO A 71 -0.65 -16.98 -3.73
C PRO A 71 -1.18 -16.30 -5.00
N GLU A 72 -2.19 -16.87 -5.66
CA GLU A 72 -2.81 -16.31 -6.87
C GLU A 72 -3.65 -15.06 -6.58
N THR A 73 -3.98 -14.82 -5.30
CA THR A 73 -4.74 -13.65 -4.86
C THR A 73 -3.86 -12.51 -4.37
N ILE A 74 -2.54 -12.74 -4.21
CA ILE A 74 -1.59 -11.72 -3.78
C ILE A 74 -1.45 -10.68 -4.89
N VAL A 75 -1.73 -9.41 -4.56
CA VAL A 75 -1.67 -8.31 -5.52
C VAL A 75 -0.36 -7.53 -5.39
N THR A 76 0.06 -7.26 -4.17
CA THR A 76 1.36 -6.61 -3.90
C THR A 76 2.23 -7.62 -3.16
N PRO A 77 3.26 -8.17 -3.83
CA PRO A 77 4.23 -9.03 -3.19
C PRO A 77 5.00 -8.27 -2.11
N SER A 78 5.43 -9.01 -1.08
CA SER A 78 6.21 -8.52 0.06
C SER A 78 7.46 -7.71 -0.30
N ILE A 79 8.06 -7.94 -1.48
CA ILE A 79 9.26 -7.21 -1.92
C ILE A 79 9.05 -5.69 -2.06
N PHE A 80 7.80 -5.24 -2.22
CA PHE A 80 7.45 -3.82 -2.35
C PHE A 80 6.92 -3.22 -1.05
N VAL A 81 7.02 -3.95 0.08
CA VAL A 81 6.43 -3.56 1.36
C VAL A 81 7.51 -3.59 2.44
N ASP A 82 7.81 -2.44 3.02
CA ASP A 82 8.82 -2.34 4.08
C ASP A 82 8.21 -2.59 5.46
N ARG A 83 6.99 -2.08 5.69
CA ARG A 83 6.34 -2.12 7.00
C ARG A 83 4.86 -2.38 6.88
N VAL A 84 4.37 -3.31 7.70
CA VAL A 84 2.95 -3.53 7.90
C VAL A 84 2.59 -3.12 9.33
N VAL A 85 1.56 -2.31 9.45
CA VAL A 85 1.01 -1.84 10.73
C VAL A 85 -0.42 -2.34 10.84
N HIS A 86 -0.71 -3.04 11.93
CA HIS A 86 -2.08 -3.36 12.32
C HIS A 86 -2.63 -2.18 13.11
N VAL A 87 -3.69 -1.56 12.61
CA VAL A 87 -4.41 -0.52 13.33
C VAL A 87 -5.73 -1.13 13.79
N SER A 88 -5.84 -1.43 15.08
CA SER A 88 -7.12 -1.80 15.69
C SER A 88 -8.05 -0.59 15.61
N ASN A 89 -9.08 -0.67 14.79
CA ASN A 89 -10.05 0.41 14.68
C ASN A 89 -10.95 0.44 15.93
N ASP A 90 -10.69 1.38 16.82
CA ASP A 90 -11.65 1.82 17.84
C ASP A 90 -12.66 2.84 17.26
N ARG A 91 -12.51 3.22 15.99
CA ARG A 91 -13.40 4.14 15.27
C ARG A 91 -13.98 3.44 14.04
N GLU A 92 -15.30 3.36 14.03
CA GLU A 92 -16.12 2.86 12.94
C GLU A 92 -15.97 3.79 11.73
N TRP A 93 -15.62 3.22 10.58
CA TRP A 93 -15.46 3.98 9.33
C TRP A 93 -16.79 3.93 8.57
N ASP A 94 -17.67 4.88 8.88
CA ASP A 94 -18.84 5.19 8.04
C ASP A 94 -18.36 5.91 6.78
N ILE A 95 -18.17 5.15 5.69
CA ILE A 95 -18.15 5.66 4.31
C ILE A 95 -19.03 4.82 3.41
#